data_AF-A0A7T5EYK0-F1
#
_entry.id   AF-A0A7T5EYK0-F1
#
_cell.length_a   1.000
_cell.length_b   1.000
_cell.length_c   1.000
_cell.angle_alpha   90.00
_cell.angle_beta   90.00
_cell.angle_gamma   90.00
#
_symmetry.space_group_name_H-M   'P 1'
#
loop_
_entity.id
_entity.type
_entity.pdbx_description
1 polymer ?
#
loop_
_entity_poly.entity_id
_entity_poly.type
_entity_poly.pdbx_seq_one_letter_code
_entity_poly.pdbx_strand_id
1 'polypeptide(L)'
;MPDKNEQQTNTDSTSAPSQDNGQGQQKQDNDTNKASTTEAGAQARQSRQGPTAKSNGPQSIRPKTLSQYIQDTEKSKDAPVSDTALENKDTLDGDMDRTKAILKAVFHIPPNADYVIREFTVGTERPWRALAIFIDGMSDKTTINEHILEPLMMISQMLDEHPDKRMDSIVKKLLPGNQIEIKSKWMEIINGIITGSTAVFVEGCRDAAIVETKSWEHRSVTQPATEQVVRGAHDAFTESFRANTALVRSRLRSENLITEMESIGSVAKTDVAIMYIAGLTNSALVKEVKRRLDAVDIDFLEDSGMLEQFLEDRPKSMIPQMMSTERPDRVAQMLMEGHVALFVGQNPYVIVAPTTLWALIHSGEDSYLKFPLGNFVRFIRWIAVICAILLPSVYVAVTNYHAEMLPTDLMLAIAASREQVPFPVILEVLLMEFSLELIREAGIRIPSVIGPTIGMVDTRINRN
;
A
#
# COMPACT_ATOMS: atom_id res chain seq x y z
N MET A 1 56.79 -17.98 27.96
CA MET A 1 56.59 -19.04 28.96
C MET A 1 55.26 -19.71 28.64
N PRO A 2 55.26 -21.02 28.34
CA PRO A 2 54.11 -21.81 27.95
C PRO A 2 53.60 -22.69 29.11
N ASP A 3 52.39 -23.23 29.01
CA ASP A 3 52.01 -24.53 29.57
C ASP A 3 50.95 -25.15 28.64
N LYS A 4 51.30 -26.20 27.87
CA LYS A 4 51.21 -27.65 28.17
C LYS A 4 49.76 -28.16 28.09
N ASN A 5 49.39 -28.89 27.03
CA ASN A 5 49.57 -30.34 26.78
C ASN A 5 49.02 -31.25 27.88
N GLU A 6 47.99 -32.05 27.55
CA GLU A 6 47.94 -33.53 27.58
C GLU A 6 46.46 -33.95 27.39
N GLN A 7 46.07 -34.54 26.25
CA GLN A 7 46.22 -35.92 25.80
C GLN A 7 45.26 -36.95 26.45
N GLN A 8 44.47 -37.54 25.54
CA GLN A 8 44.27 -38.98 25.34
C GLN A 8 43.00 -39.70 25.85
N THR A 9 42.28 -40.27 24.85
CA THR A 9 41.79 -41.67 24.74
C THR A 9 40.63 -42.10 25.64
N ASN A 10 39.73 -43.01 25.28
CA ASN A 10 39.28 -43.73 24.07
C ASN A 10 38.11 -44.61 24.59
N THR A 11 37.20 -45.03 23.69
CA THR A 11 36.46 -46.32 23.71
C THR A 11 35.53 -46.59 24.92
N ASP A 12 34.40 -47.30 24.83
CA ASP A 12 33.70 -47.99 23.76
C ASP A 12 32.28 -48.31 24.27
N SER A 13 31.31 -48.29 23.36
CA SER A 13 30.33 -49.36 23.15
C SER A 13 29.23 -49.71 24.20
N THR A 14 28.03 -49.88 23.62
CA THR A 14 27.04 -50.94 23.88
C THR A 14 26.09 -50.82 25.09
N SER A 15 24.81 -50.55 24.82
CA SER A 15 23.78 -51.61 24.78
C SER A 15 22.40 -51.04 24.48
N ALA A 16 21.69 -51.77 23.62
CA ALA A 16 20.39 -51.44 23.05
C ALA A 16 19.25 -52.16 23.82
N PRO A 17 18.10 -52.54 23.22
CA PRO A 17 16.78 -52.11 23.66
C PRO A 17 15.87 -53.26 24.14
N SER A 18 14.65 -52.95 24.57
CA SER A 18 13.56 -53.92 24.80
C SER A 18 12.24 -53.17 24.61
N GLN A 19 11.43 -53.43 23.57
CA GLN A 19 10.42 -54.52 23.44
C GLN A 19 9.48 -54.56 24.68
N ASP A 20 8.15 -54.59 24.55
CA ASP A 20 7.42 -55.57 23.73
C ASP A 20 5.91 -55.25 23.53
N ASN A 21 5.42 -55.70 22.36
CA ASN A 21 4.13 -56.27 21.94
C ASN A 21 2.71 -55.79 22.30
N GLY A 22 1.86 -55.92 21.28
CA GLY A 22 0.42 -56.18 21.35
C GLY A 22 -0.21 -56.34 19.94
N GLN A 23 -0.34 -57.58 19.46
CA GLN A 23 -0.90 -57.99 18.16
C GLN A 23 -2.44 -58.05 18.10
N GLY A 24 -2.98 -58.07 16.86
CA GLY A 24 -4.25 -58.69 16.46
C GLY A 24 -5.24 -57.70 15.81
N GLN A 25 -5.96 -57.98 14.72
CA GLN A 25 -6.13 -59.15 13.86
C GLN A 25 -6.94 -58.71 12.61
N GLN A 26 -6.80 -59.47 11.51
CA GLN A 26 -7.48 -59.31 10.21
C GLN A 26 -9.03 -59.34 10.28
N LYS A 27 -9.69 -58.69 9.31
CA LYS A 27 -10.77 -59.32 8.52
C LYS A 27 -11.06 -58.60 7.20
N GLN A 28 -11.04 -59.40 6.13
CA GLN A 28 -11.55 -59.17 4.78
C GLN A 28 -13.08 -59.30 4.73
N ASP A 29 -13.60 -59.02 3.52
CA ASP A 29 -14.92 -59.34 2.93
C ASP A 29 -15.97 -58.22 2.99
N ASN A 30 -16.80 -57.98 1.99
CA ASN A 30 -16.79 -58.21 0.53
C ASN A 30 -18.05 -57.49 0.00
N ASP A 31 -18.12 -57.34 -1.32
CA ASP A 31 -19.36 -57.34 -2.13
C ASP A 31 -20.23 -56.09 -2.37
N THR A 32 -20.05 -55.57 -3.59
CA THR A 32 -21.02 -55.57 -4.72
C THR A 32 -22.53 -55.42 -4.44
N ASN A 33 -23.16 -54.43 -5.09
CA ASN A 33 -24.26 -54.58 -6.08
C ASN A 33 -24.84 -53.20 -6.47
N LYS A 34 -24.75 -52.81 -7.75
CA LYS A 34 -25.74 -52.96 -8.86
C LYS A 34 -26.66 -51.74 -9.10
N ALA A 35 -26.30 -51.05 -10.17
CA ALA A 35 -27.08 -50.59 -11.33
C ALA A 35 -28.62 -50.81 -11.43
N SER A 36 -29.18 -49.92 -12.27
CA SER A 36 -30.42 -50.01 -13.10
C SER A 36 -31.71 -49.57 -12.40
N THR A 37 -32.76 -49.01 -13.01
CA THR A 37 -33.21 -48.79 -14.41
C THR A 37 -34.40 -47.78 -14.32
N THR A 38 -34.50 -46.75 -15.16
CA THR A 38 -35.38 -46.64 -16.36
C THR A 38 -36.83 -46.15 -16.13
N GLU A 39 -37.08 -44.97 -16.73
CA GLU A 39 -38.23 -44.50 -17.53
C GLU A 39 -39.69 -44.92 -17.27
N ALA A 40 -40.54 -43.91 -17.53
CA ALA A 40 -41.84 -43.96 -18.22
C ALA A 40 -43.09 -43.64 -17.37
N GLY A 41 -43.83 -42.62 -17.82
CA GLY A 41 -45.13 -42.26 -17.27
C GLY A 41 -45.65 -40.91 -17.75
N ALA A 42 -45.84 -40.76 -19.06
CA ALA A 42 -46.51 -39.61 -19.66
C ALA A 42 -48.04 -39.76 -19.62
N GLN A 43 -48.71 -38.59 -19.58
CA GLN A 43 -50.10 -38.31 -19.97
C GLN A 43 -51.23 -38.42 -18.93
N ALA A 44 -51.67 -37.26 -18.43
CA ALA A 44 -53.08 -36.85 -18.48
C ALA A 44 -53.19 -35.32 -18.44
N ARG A 45 -54.05 -34.78 -19.30
CA ARG A 45 -54.16 -33.37 -19.72
C ARG A 45 -55.17 -32.56 -18.88
N GLN A 46 -55.08 -31.23 -19.08
CA GLN A 46 -56.09 -30.16 -18.94
C GLN A 46 -56.17 -29.48 -17.56
N SER A 47 -56.28 -28.16 -17.43
CA SER A 47 -56.13 -27.00 -18.33
C SER A 47 -56.31 -25.75 -17.45
N ARG A 48 -55.49 -24.71 -17.65
CA ARG A 48 -55.89 -23.29 -17.60
C ARG A 48 -54.70 -22.39 -17.96
N GLN A 49 -54.92 -21.62 -19.01
CA GLN A 49 -53.96 -20.73 -19.67
C GLN A 49 -53.75 -19.43 -18.88
N GLY A 50 -52.50 -18.94 -18.87
CA GLY A 50 -52.09 -17.56 -18.61
C GLY A 50 -50.97 -17.20 -19.62
N PRO A 51 -50.82 -15.92 -20.01
CA PRO A 51 -50.20 -15.55 -21.28
C PRO A 51 -48.67 -15.67 -21.28
N THR A 52 -48.16 -16.00 -22.46
CA THR A 52 -46.76 -16.28 -22.81
C THR A 52 -45.84 -15.07 -22.67
N ALA A 53 -44.89 -15.14 -21.72
CA ALA A 53 -43.66 -14.34 -21.75
C ALA A 53 -42.53 -15.24 -22.26
N LYS A 54 -41.88 -14.85 -23.38
CA LYS A 54 -40.71 -15.53 -23.93
C LYS A 54 -39.59 -15.52 -22.88
N SER A 55 -39.19 -16.68 -22.37
CA SER A 55 -38.02 -16.81 -21.51
C SER A 55 -36.75 -16.73 -22.35
N ASN A 56 -36.02 -15.62 -22.27
CA ASN A 56 -34.59 -15.63 -22.53
C ASN A 56 -33.93 -16.26 -21.30
N GLY A 57 -33.19 -17.36 -21.49
CA GLY A 57 -32.41 -18.00 -20.42
C GLY A 57 -31.38 -17.05 -19.82
N PRO A 58 -30.78 -17.38 -18.66
CA PRO A 58 -29.82 -16.52 -18.00
C PRO A 58 -28.61 -16.30 -18.91
N GLN A 59 -28.51 -15.10 -19.50
CA GLN A 59 -27.31 -14.66 -20.18
C GLN A 59 -26.21 -14.54 -19.13
N SER A 60 -25.12 -15.29 -19.31
CA SER A 60 -23.88 -15.10 -18.55
C SER A 60 -23.42 -13.65 -18.77
N ILE A 61 -23.67 -12.78 -17.79
CA ILE A 61 -23.18 -11.41 -17.80
C ILE A 61 -21.67 -11.49 -17.58
N ARG A 62 -20.89 -11.48 -18.66
CA ARG A 62 -19.43 -11.32 -18.56
C ARG A 62 -19.14 -9.94 -17.97
N PRO A 63 -18.19 -9.84 -17.02
CA PRO A 63 -17.84 -8.55 -16.43
C PRO A 63 -17.34 -7.59 -17.52
N LYS A 64 -17.87 -6.36 -17.50
CA LYS A 64 -17.42 -5.27 -18.38
C LYS A 64 -15.96 -4.93 -18.04
N THR A 65 -15.15 -4.68 -19.06
CA THR A 65 -13.77 -4.24 -18.84
C THR A 65 -13.74 -2.79 -18.35
N LEU A 66 -12.75 -2.45 -17.52
CA LEU A 66 -12.56 -1.10 -16.96
C LEU A 66 -12.63 0.01 -18.03
N SER A 67 -12.06 -0.23 -19.22
CA SER A 67 -12.11 0.68 -20.36
C SER A 67 -13.52 0.90 -20.93
N GLN A 68 -14.36 -0.15 -20.95
CA GLN A 68 -15.75 -0.06 -21.42
C GLN A 68 -16.62 0.69 -20.41
N TYR A 69 -16.29 0.61 -19.11
CA TYR A 69 -16.96 1.38 -18.08
C TYR A 69 -16.57 2.88 -18.15
N ILE A 70 -15.30 3.20 -18.41
CA ILE A 70 -14.83 4.58 -18.61
C ILE A 70 -15.60 5.28 -19.73
N GLN A 71 -15.81 4.62 -20.88
CA GLN A 71 -16.60 5.17 -21.99
C GLN A 71 -18.09 5.37 -21.67
N ASP A 72 -18.69 4.47 -20.89
CA ASP A 72 -20.08 4.63 -20.44
C ASP A 72 -20.21 5.79 -19.43
N THR A 73 -19.16 6.09 -18.67
CA THR A 73 -19.14 7.15 -17.64
C THR A 73 -18.88 8.54 -18.24
N GLU A 74 -18.09 8.64 -19.32
CA GLU A 74 -17.82 9.89 -20.05
C GLU A 74 -19.09 10.49 -20.69
N LYS A 75 -20.11 9.68 -20.98
CA LYS A 75 -21.42 10.16 -21.47
C LYS A 75 -22.34 10.74 -20.39
N SER A 76 -21.96 10.70 -19.11
CA SER A 76 -22.85 11.08 -17.99
C SER A 76 -22.37 12.28 -17.15
N LYS A 77 -21.28 12.95 -17.51
CA LYS A 77 -20.78 14.11 -16.74
C LYS A 77 -21.35 15.44 -17.26
N ASP A 78 -22.58 15.73 -16.85
CA ASP A 78 -23.08 17.09 -16.66
C ASP A 78 -23.65 17.18 -15.22
N ALA A 79 -22.83 17.61 -14.26
CA ALA A 79 -23.24 18.35 -13.06
C ALA A 79 -22.02 18.72 -12.19
N PRO A 80 -21.88 19.98 -11.74
CA PRO A 80 -20.83 20.42 -10.83
C PRO A 80 -21.25 20.16 -9.37
N VAL A 81 -20.30 19.73 -8.52
CA VAL A 81 -20.53 19.57 -7.07
C VAL A 81 -20.09 20.84 -6.34
N SER A 82 -21.08 21.69 -6.07
CA SER A 82 -21.35 22.35 -4.77
C SER A 82 -20.15 22.72 -3.86
N ASP A 83 -19.40 23.77 -4.22
CA ASP A 83 -18.78 24.67 -3.24
C ASP A 83 -19.83 25.70 -2.80
N THR A 84 -20.54 25.48 -1.69
CA THR A 84 -21.38 26.51 -1.02
C THR A 84 -21.99 25.99 0.30
N ALA A 85 -21.15 25.66 1.29
CA ALA A 85 -21.65 25.35 2.64
C ALA A 85 -20.80 25.84 3.82
N LEU A 86 -19.75 26.65 3.60
CA LEU A 86 -18.87 27.13 4.68
C LEU A 86 -18.79 28.66 4.83
N GLU A 87 -19.50 29.45 4.02
CA GLU A 87 -19.19 30.89 3.95
C GLU A 87 -19.85 31.81 5.00
N ASN A 88 -20.55 31.33 6.04
CA ASN A 88 -21.12 32.26 7.05
C ASN A 88 -21.35 31.71 8.48
N LYS A 89 -20.53 30.77 8.97
CA LYS A 89 -20.48 30.35 10.40
C LYS A 89 -19.05 29.95 10.84
N ASP A 90 -18.09 30.85 10.67
CA ASP A 90 -16.65 30.56 10.89
C ASP A 90 -16.23 30.37 12.35
N THR A 91 -17.08 30.74 13.32
CA THR A 91 -16.73 30.78 14.74
C THR A 91 -17.32 29.61 15.52
N LEU A 92 -16.59 29.12 16.52
CA LEU A 92 -17.05 28.06 17.42
C LEU A 92 -18.27 28.53 18.26
N ASP A 93 -19.34 27.74 18.30
CA ASP A 93 -20.58 28.08 19.03
C ASP A 93 -20.56 27.63 20.52
N GLY A 94 -19.51 26.91 20.96
CA GLY A 94 -19.31 26.47 22.35
C GLY A 94 -20.14 25.25 22.80
N ASP A 95 -21.01 24.74 21.93
CA ASP A 95 -21.73 23.49 22.12
C ASP A 95 -20.85 22.28 21.71
N MET A 96 -20.63 21.36 22.65
CA MET A 96 -19.80 20.17 22.47
C MET A 96 -20.39 19.20 21.44
N ASP A 97 -21.70 18.97 21.46
CA ASP A 97 -22.33 17.94 20.63
C ASP A 97 -22.35 18.39 19.17
N ARG A 98 -22.58 19.70 18.95
CA ARG A 98 -22.44 20.31 17.62
C ARG A 98 -20.99 20.35 17.13
N THR A 99 -20.03 20.66 18.00
CA THR A 99 -18.58 20.63 17.66
C THR A 99 -18.17 19.24 17.20
N LYS A 100 -18.58 18.20 17.94
CA LYS A 100 -18.33 16.80 17.58
C LYS A 100 -18.97 16.42 16.24
N ALA A 101 -20.21 16.85 15.98
CA ALA A 101 -20.86 16.59 14.70
C ALA A 101 -20.12 17.24 13.51
N ILE A 102 -19.66 18.48 13.67
CA ILE A 102 -18.88 19.19 12.65
C ILE A 102 -17.55 18.48 12.39
N LEU A 103 -16.80 18.12 13.45
CA LEU A 103 -15.53 17.40 13.31
C LEU A 103 -15.70 16.06 12.59
N LYS A 104 -16.76 15.31 12.92
CA LYS A 104 -17.07 14.04 12.24
C LYS A 104 -17.40 14.23 10.76
N ALA A 105 -18.12 15.30 10.41
CA ALA A 105 -18.45 15.61 9.03
C ALA A 105 -17.22 16.04 8.22
N VAL A 106 -16.40 16.96 8.76
CA VAL A 106 -15.20 17.50 8.09
C VAL A 106 -14.17 16.40 7.83
N PHE A 107 -13.88 15.57 8.83
CA PHE A 107 -12.87 14.52 8.72
C PHE A 107 -13.40 13.18 8.22
N HIS A 108 -14.66 13.11 7.78
CA HIS A 108 -15.29 11.89 7.24
C HIS A 108 -15.21 10.69 8.19
N ILE A 109 -15.52 10.89 9.47
CA ILE A 109 -15.56 9.84 10.51
C ILE A 109 -16.97 9.24 10.54
N PRO A 110 -17.16 7.89 10.52
CA PRO A 110 -16.21 6.84 10.85
C PRO A 110 -15.31 6.24 9.75
N PRO A 111 -15.55 6.38 8.42
CA PRO A 111 -14.65 5.80 7.42
C PRO A 111 -13.18 6.13 7.66
N ASN A 112 -12.89 7.38 8.04
CA ASN A 112 -11.54 7.83 8.31
C ASN A 112 -11.04 7.42 9.70
N ALA A 113 -10.27 6.34 9.76
CA ALA A 113 -9.83 5.71 11.01
C ALA A 113 -8.58 6.32 11.65
N ASP A 114 -7.88 7.23 10.97
CA ASP A 114 -6.67 7.86 11.51
C ASP A 114 -6.99 8.93 12.57
N TYR A 115 -8.18 9.52 12.54
CA TYR A 115 -8.58 10.55 13.50
C TYR A 115 -9.15 9.93 14.77
N VAL A 116 -8.56 10.25 15.91
CA VAL A 116 -9.03 9.80 17.22
C VAL A 116 -9.72 10.96 17.92
N ILE A 117 -11.01 10.79 18.22
CA ILE A 117 -11.77 11.70 19.07
C ILE A 117 -11.86 11.08 20.46
N ARG A 118 -11.32 11.78 21.46
CA ARG A 118 -11.39 11.37 22.86
C ARG A 118 -12.20 12.36 23.67
N GLU A 119 -13.31 11.87 24.23
CA GLU A 119 -14.14 12.61 25.18
C GLU A 119 -13.64 12.37 26.61
N PHE A 120 -13.56 13.44 27.39
CA PHE A 120 -13.15 13.39 28.79
C PHE A 120 -13.79 14.52 29.58
N THR A 121 -13.61 14.52 30.89
CA THR A 121 -14.07 15.57 31.78
C THR A 121 -12.90 16.25 32.45
N VAL A 122 -12.93 17.58 32.51
CA VAL A 122 -11.98 18.37 33.27
C VAL A 122 -12.33 18.24 34.76
N GLY A 123 -11.38 17.79 35.58
CA GLY A 123 -11.51 17.56 37.03
C GLY A 123 -11.60 18.81 37.92
N THR A 124 -12.46 19.76 37.57
CA THR A 124 -12.85 20.93 38.38
C THR A 124 -13.92 20.57 39.42
N GLU A 125 -14.18 21.45 40.40
CA GLU A 125 -15.27 21.25 41.40
C GLU A 125 -16.61 20.92 40.74
N ARG A 126 -16.91 21.59 39.62
CA ARG A 126 -17.95 21.20 38.66
C ARG A 126 -17.29 20.66 37.40
N PRO A 127 -17.43 19.37 37.06
CA PRO A 127 -16.73 18.79 35.92
C PRO A 127 -17.22 19.40 34.61
N TRP A 128 -16.31 19.89 33.78
CA TRP A 128 -16.62 20.38 32.43
C TRP A 128 -16.40 19.27 31.42
N ARG A 129 -17.33 19.10 30.46
CA ARG A 129 -17.09 18.19 29.33
C ARG A 129 -15.98 18.79 28.46
N ALA A 130 -15.09 17.94 27.97
CA ALA A 130 -14.02 18.29 27.07
C ALA A 130 -13.84 17.21 25.99
N LEU A 131 -13.25 17.62 24.88
CA LEU A 131 -13.00 16.77 23.73
C LEU A 131 -11.61 17.07 23.17
N ALA A 132 -10.80 16.04 22.98
CA ALA A 132 -9.53 16.11 22.28
C ALA A 132 -9.66 15.39 20.94
N ILE A 133 -9.09 15.97 19.88
CA ILE A 133 -8.96 15.33 18.58
C ILE A 133 -7.51 15.44 18.10
N PHE A 134 -7.00 14.33 17.58
CA PHE A 134 -5.64 14.22 17.04
C PHE A 134 -5.59 13.11 15.98
N ILE A 135 -4.47 13.04 15.24
CA ILE A 135 -4.23 12.03 14.21
C ILE A 135 -3.30 10.96 14.79
N ASP A 136 -3.75 9.71 14.81
CA ASP A 136 -2.90 8.58 15.23
C ASP A 136 -1.73 8.39 14.24
N GLY A 137 -0.51 8.26 14.77
CA GLY A 137 0.73 8.17 14.00
C GLY A 137 1.42 9.51 13.68
N MET A 138 0.72 10.65 13.77
CA MET A 138 1.35 11.99 13.64
C MET A 138 1.54 12.71 14.98
N SER A 139 0.79 12.31 16.00
CA SER A 139 0.84 12.90 17.34
C SER A 139 1.40 11.91 18.37
N ASP A 140 2.24 12.39 19.28
CA ASP A 140 2.77 11.54 20.36
C ASP A 140 1.71 11.22 21.40
N LYS A 141 1.39 9.93 21.52
CA LYS A 141 0.44 9.39 22.50
C LYS A 141 0.87 9.69 23.93
N THR A 142 2.17 9.69 24.21
CA THR A 142 2.71 9.93 25.56
C THR A 142 2.47 11.38 25.96
N THR A 143 2.84 12.32 25.09
CA THR A 143 2.57 13.75 25.27
C THR A 143 1.07 14.03 25.43
N ILE A 144 0.21 13.42 24.60
CA ILE A 144 -1.24 13.60 24.73
C ILE A 144 -1.75 13.08 26.09
N ASN A 145 -1.35 11.88 26.50
CA ASN A 145 -1.86 11.27 27.73
C ASN A 145 -1.34 11.98 28.99
N GLU A 146 -0.03 12.22 29.07
CA GLU A 146 0.65 12.71 30.28
C GLU A 146 0.66 14.25 30.38
N HIS A 147 0.70 14.96 29.25
CA HIS A 147 0.86 16.43 29.23
C HIS A 147 -0.43 17.17 28.84
N ILE A 148 -1.45 16.48 28.35
CA ILE A 148 -2.77 17.07 28.04
C ILE A 148 -3.85 16.44 28.89
N LEU A 149 -4.09 15.13 28.78
CA LEU A 149 -5.24 14.49 29.40
C LEU A 149 -5.13 14.41 30.93
N GLU A 150 -4.00 13.91 31.46
CA GLU A 150 -3.79 13.77 32.90
C GLU A 150 -3.89 15.12 33.67
N PRO A 151 -3.22 16.21 33.25
CA PRO A 151 -3.35 17.51 33.92
C PRO A 151 -4.77 18.06 33.91
N LEU A 152 -5.49 17.90 32.78
CA LEU A 152 -6.87 18.34 32.66
C LEU A 152 -7.83 17.50 33.51
N MET A 153 -7.57 16.20 33.67
CA MET A 153 -8.45 15.30 34.41
C MET A 153 -8.18 15.28 35.92
N MET A 154 -6.92 15.44 36.36
CA MET A 154 -6.54 15.23 37.77
C MET A 154 -6.10 16.51 38.50
N ILE A 155 -5.47 17.46 37.79
CA ILE A 155 -4.78 18.62 38.40
C ILE A 155 -5.62 19.90 38.31
N SER A 156 -6.76 19.85 37.63
CA SER A 156 -7.63 20.99 37.32
C SER A 156 -8.46 21.54 38.49
N GLN A 157 -8.30 21.00 39.69
CA GLN A 157 -8.98 21.45 40.91
C GLN A 157 -8.67 22.91 41.29
N MET A 158 -7.60 23.50 40.73
CA MET A 158 -7.16 24.88 41.01
C MET A 158 -7.63 25.93 39.97
N LEU A 159 -8.53 25.56 39.05
CA LEU A 159 -9.08 26.50 38.07
C LEU A 159 -10.22 27.34 38.65
N ASP A 160 -10.19 28.65 38.42
CA ASP A 160 -11.25 29.56 38.81
C ASP A 160 -12.50 29.35 37.92
N GLU A 161 -13.70 29.32 38.51
CA GLU A 161 -14.98 29.07 37.80
C GLU A 161 -15.48 30.23 36.91
N HIS A 162 -14.60 31.01 36.28
CA HIS A 162 -15.03 32.10 35.41
C HIS A 162 -15.36 31.58 33.99
N PRO A 163 -16.62 31.64 33.52
CA PRO A 163 -17.04 31.07 32.24
C PRO A 163 -16.29 31.62 31.03
N ASP A 164 -15.98 32.92 31.04
CA ASP A 164 -15.44 33.63 29.87
C ASP A 164 -13.90 33.51 29.73
N LYS A 165 -13.21 32.92 30.71
CA LYS A 165 -11.74 32.76 30.72
C LYS A 165 -11.27 31.34 30.99
N ARG A 166 -12.15 30.35 30.79
CA ARG A 166 -11.83 28.93 31.04
C ARG A 166 -10.64 28.46 30.21
N MET A 167 -10.65 28.75 28.90
CA MET A 167 -9.58 28.31 28.00
C MET A 167 -8.23 28.95 28.33
N ASP A 168 -8.20 30.27 28.54
CA ASP A 168 -6.99 30.99 28.96
C ASP A 168 -6.39 30.44 30.27
N SER A 169 -7.26 30.10 31.22
CA SER A 169 -6.85 29.56 32.52
C SER A 169 -6.28 28.15 32.38
N ILE A 170 -6.89 27.32 31.54
CA ILE A 170 -6.40 25.98 31.21
C ILE A 170 -5.01 26.06 30.57
N VAL A 171 -4.85 26.88 29.53
CA VAL A 171 -3.58 27.01 28.81
C VAL A 171 -2.45 27.49 29.72
N LYS A 172 -2.71 28.48 30.58
CA LYS A 172 -1.67 29.07 31.44
C LYS A 172 -1.33 28.23 32.67
N LYS A 173 -2.28 27.47 33.22
CA LYS A 173 -2.12 26.77 34.50
C LYS A 173 -1.92 25.26 34.39
N LEU A 174 -2.44 24.61 33.34
CA LEU A 174 -2.53 23.14 33.28
C LEU A 174 -1.79 22.50 32.12
N LEU A 175 -1.52 23.24 31.04
CA LEU A 175 -0.84 22.68 29.87
C LEU A 175 0.64 23.11 29.87
N PRO A 176 1.58 22.23 30.23
CA PRO A 176 3.01 22.56 30.29
C PRO A 176 3.68 22.66 28.91
N GLY A 177 2.92 22.59 27.81
CA GLY A 177 3.43 22.56 26.44
C GLY A 177 4.09 23.87 26.00
N ASN A 178 5.18 23.76 25.23
CA ASN A 178 5.99 24.91 24.78
C ASN A 178 5.27 25.81 23.76
N GLN A 179 4.39 25.25 22.93
CA GLN A 179 3.65 25.97 21.90
C GLN A 179 2.16 25.61 21.97
N ILE A 180 1.37 26.53 22.51
CA ILE A 180 -0.08 26.39 22.60
C ILE A 180 -0.70 27.66 22.02
N GLU A 181 -1.61 27.47 21.06
CA GLU A 181 -2.34 28.56 20.43
C GLU A 181 -3.84 28.43 20.71
N ILE A 182 -4.48 29.52 21.09
CA ILE A 182 -5.94 29.58 21.27
C ILE A 182 -6.54 30.11 19.97
N LYS A 183 -7.42 29.31 19.35
CA LYS A 183 -8.01 29.59 18.05
C LYS A 183 -9.53 29.53 18.13
N SER A 184 -10.19 30.51 17.51
CA SER A 184 -11.65 30.64 17.49
C SER A 184 -12.28 30.25 16.15
N LYS A 185 -11.47 30.25 15.07
CA LYS A 185 -11.91 29.94 13.70
C LYS A 185 -11.72 28.48 13.35
N TRP A 186 -12.74 27.87 12.75
CA TRP A 186 -12.71 26.46 12.32
C TRP A 186 -11.54 26.14 11.40
N MET A 187 -11.29 26.98 10.39
CA MET A 187 -10.21 26.73 9.41
C MET A 187 -8.82 26.68 10.07
N GLU A 188 -8.55 27.53 11.05
CA GLU A 188 -7.27 27.52 11.79
C GLU A 188 -7.14 26.26 12.67
N ILE A 189 -8.24 25.84 13.30
CA ILE A 189 -8.29 24.63 14.12
C ILE A 189 -8.08 23.38 13.25
N ILE A 190 -8.80 23.27 12.13
CA ILE A 190 -8.69 22.16 11.18
C ILE A 190 -7.26 22.05 10.65
N ASN A 191 -6.66 23.17 10.24
CA ASN A 191 -5.27 23.19 9.80
C ASN A 191 -4.30 22.73 10.90
N GLY A 192 -4.52 23.15 12.15
CA GLY A 192 -3.75 22.68 13.30
C GLY A 192 -3.79 21.16 13.43
N ILE A 193 -4.98 20.56 13.38
CA ILE A 193 -5.18 19.10 13.48
C ILE A 193 -4.50 18.37 12.30
N ILE A 194 -4.71 18.84 11.06
CA ILE A 194 -4.11 18.23 9.85
C ILE A 194 -2.57 18.28 9.91
N THR A 195 -1.99 19.28 10.55
CA THR A 195 -0.53 19.35 10.73
C THR A 195 0.03 18.42 11.82
N GLY A 196 -0.84 17.70 12.56
CA GLY A 196 -0.45 16.75 13.60
C GLY A 196 -0.51 17.29 15.03
N SER A 197 -1.04 18.50 15.24
CA SER A 197 -1.29 19.04 16.58
C SER A 197 -2.59 18.46 17.17
N THR A 198 -2.69 18.45 18.50
CA THR A 198 -3.90 18.04 19.21
C THR A 198 -4.78 19.26 19.46
N ALA A 199 -6.03 19.22 19.03
CA ALA A 199 -7.01 20.25 19.34
C ALA A 199 -7.85 19.84 20.55
N VAL A 200 -7.94 20.70 21.55
CA VAL A 200 -8.72 20.50 22.78
C VAL A 200 -9.85 21.51 22.84
N PHE A 201 -11.06 21.00 23.00
CA PHE A 201 -12.31 21.75 23.12
C PHE A 201 -12.87 21.56 24.52
N VAL A 202 -13.45 22.62 25.09
CA VAL A 202 -14.07 22.61 26.42
C VAL A 202 -15.47 23.20 26.32
N GLU A 203 -16.43 22.57 26.99
CA GLU A 203 -17.84 22.95 26.92
C GLU A 203 -18.07 24.38 27.41
N GLY A 204 -18.80 25.15 26.61
CA GLY A 204 -19.09 26.57 26.87
C GLY A 204 -18.00 27.54 26.39
N CYS A 205 -16.86 27.07 25.88
CA CYS A 205 -15.83 27.92 25.28
C CYS A 205 -16.03 28.08 23.78
N ARG A 206 -15.88 29.30 23.25
CA ARG A 206 -15.93 29.60 21.80
C ARG A 206 -14.56 29.53 21.11
N ASP A 207 -13.58 28.99 21.82
CA ASP A 207 -12.21 28.83 21.35
C ASP A 207 -11.76 27.38 21.61
N ALA A 208 -10.79 26.92 20.84
CA ALA A 208 -10.10 25.66 21.02
C ALA A 208 -8.61 25.91 21.30
N ALA A 209 -8.02 25.10 22.18
CA ALA A 209 -6.56 25.10 22.38
C ALA A 209 -5.91 24.12 21.40
N ILE A 210 -5.00 24.61 20.57
CA ILE A 210 -4.16 23.80 19.69
C ILE A 210 -2.84 23.59 20.41
N VAL A 211 -2.59 22.36 20.86
CA VAL A 211 -1.36 21.96 21.54
C VAL A 211 -0.46 21.27 20.54
N GLU A 212 0.77 21.75 20.40
CA GLU A 212 1.76 21.08 19.56
C GLU A 212 2.16 19.74 20.20
N THR A 213 1.67 18.65 19.59
CA THR A 213 1.96 17.26 19.97
C THR A 213 2.60 16.50 18.83
N LYS A 214 3.13 17.23 17.84
CA LYS A 214 3.72 16.65 16.64
C LYS A 214 4.91 15.80 17.06
N SER A 215 4.82 14.52 16.75
CA SER A 215 5.94 13.61 16.89
C SER A 215 5.92 12.73 15.68
N TRP A 216 6.90 12.94 14.83
CA TRP A 216 7.21 11.97 13.80
C TRP A 216 7.93 10.84 14.52
N GLU A 217 7.35 9.65 14.51
CA GLU A 217 7.98 8.46 15.06
C GLU A 217 9.27 8.21 14.27
N HIS A 218 10.38 8.77 14.77
CA HIS A 218 11.71 8.81 14.16
C HIS A 218 12.40 7.44 14.18
N ARG A 219 11.67 6.33 14.20
CA ARG A 219 12.29 5.01 14.01
C ARG A 219 12.74 4.92 12.55
N SER A 220 13.95 5.45 12.34
CA SER A 220 14.77 5.52 11.13
C SER A 220 13.99 5.30 9.85
N VAL A 221 13.31 6.34 9.37
CA VAL A 221 12.92 6.39 7.97
C VAL A 221 14.18 6.18 7.14
N THR A 222 14.29 5.01 6.53
CA THR A 222 15.47 4.58 5.80
C THR A 222 15.44 5.11 4.37
N GLN A 223 16.59 5.03 3.71
CA GLN A 223 16.64 5.29 2.29
C GLN A 223 15.96 4.15 1.52
N PRO A 224 15.26 4.47 0.41
CA PRO A 224 14.70 3.47 -0.48
C PRO A 224 15.79 2.52 -0.97
N ALA A 225 15.60 1.21 -0.76
CA ALA A 225 16.56 0.19 -1.18
C ALA A 225 16.44 -0.13 -2.68
N THR A 226 15.21 -0.13 -3.19
CA THR A 226 14.83 -0.54 -4.55
C THR A 226 14.68 0.65 -5.50
N GLU A 227 14.18 1.78 -4.99
CA GLU A 227 13.85 2.99 -5.74
C GLU A 227 14.78 4.16 -5.35
N GLN A 228 16.10 3.93 -5.44
CA GLN A 228 17.09 4.98 -5.17
C GLN A 228 16.97 6.13 -6.17
N VAL A 229 16.96 7.36 -5.66
CA VAL A 229 16.94 8.59 -6.46
C VAL A 229 18.16 9.45 -6.19
N VAL A 230 18.61 10.19 -7.21
CA VAL A 230 19.69 11.18 -7.07
C VAL A 230 19.11 12.50 -6.57
N ARG A 231 17.89 12.84 -7.00
CA ARG A 231 17.13 13.99 -6.52
C ARG A 231 15.75 13.58 -6.03
N GLY A 232 15.34 14.17 -4.91
CA GLY A 232 13.99 14.00 -4.36
C GLY A 232 13.98 13.70 -2.88
N ALA A 233 12.84 13.22 -2.41
CA ALA A 233 12.72 12.69 -1.07
C ALA A 233 13.39 11.30 -0.99
N HIS A 234 14.22 11.13 0.03
CA HIS A 234 14.98 9.89 0.30
C HIS A 234 14.34 9.05 1.40
N ASP A 235 13.12 9.37 1.82
CA ASP A 235 12.40 8.54 2.76
C ASP A 235 11.70 7.38 2.07
N ALA A 236 11.77 6.22 2.71
CA ALA A 236 11.03 5.03 2.35
C ALA A 236 10.02 4.68 3.45
N PHE A 237 8.99 3.94 3.07
CA PHE A 237 8.13 3.24 4.00
C PHE A 237 8.91 2.20 4.80
N THR A 238 8.38 1.87 5.97
CA THR A 238 8.94 0.90 6.91
C THR A 238 7.88 -0.17 7.20
N GLU A 239 8.16 -1.13 8.07
CA GLU A 239 7.16 -2.13 8.51
C GLU A 239 6.12 -1.52 9.48
N SER A 240 6.36 -0.29 9.97
CA SER A 240 5.43 0.38 10.88
C SER A 240 4.24 0.98 10.12
N PHE A 241 3.08 0.32 10.22
CA PHE A 241 1.86 0.69 9.53
C PHE A 241 1.42 2.15 9.78
N ARG A 242 1.35 2.58 11.06
CA ARG A 242 0.95 3.95 11.42
C ARG A 242 2.00 4.99 11.02
N ALA A 243 3.28 4.64 11.04
CA ALA A 243 4.31 5.53 10.52
C ALA A 243 4.14 5.73 9.00
N ASN A 244 3.81 4.67 8.26
CA ASN A 244 3.59 4.75 6.81
C ASN A 244 2.40 5.64 6.45
N THR A 245 1.25 5.49 7.13
CA THR A 245 0.10 6.37 6.87
C THR A 245 0.43 7.82 7.25
N ALA A 246 1.16 8.04 8.35
CA ALA A 246 1.62 9.36 8.76
C ALA A 246 2.59 10.01 7.75
N LEU A 247 3.48 9.23 7.10
CA LEU A 247 4.38 9.73 6.06
C LEU A 247 3.62 10.32 4.87
N VAL A 248 2.52 9.67 4.45
CA VAL A 248 1.67 10.21 3.37
C VAL A 248 0.85 11.40 3.84
N ARG A 249 0.26 11.35 5.04
CA ARG A 249 -0.49 12.48 5.63
C ARG A 249 0.36 13.74 5.82
N SER A 250 1.63 13.57 6.20
CA SER A 250 2.55 14.70 6.40
C SER A 250 2.77 15.51 5.12
N ARG A 251 2.70 14.83 3.96
CA ARG A 251 2.79 15.40 2.61
C ARG A 251 1.46 15.94 2.13
N LEU A 252 0.39 15.15 2.31
CA LEU A 252 -0.96 15.47 1.87
C LEU A 252 -1.78 16.02 3.04
N ARG A 253 -1.62 17.31 3.30
CA ARG A 253 -2.32 18.03 4.36
C ARG A 253 -3.72 18.43 3.92
N SER A 254 -4.63 17.46 3.82
CA SER A 254 -6.05 17.70 3.51
C SER A 254 -6.96 16.86 4.40
N GLU A 255 -8.07 17.47 4.81
CA GLU A 255 -9.22 16.87 5.50
C GLU A 255 -9.94 15.81 4.66
N ASN A 256 -9.80 15.89 3.33
CA ASN A 256 -10.43 14.97 2.38
C ASN A 256 -9.62 13.69 2.18
N LEU A 257 -8.42 13.58 2.77
CA LEU A 257 -7.65 12.34 2.76
C LEU A 257 -8.30 11.33 3.73
N ILE A 258 -8.91 10.31 3.17
CA ILE A 258 -9.60 9.25 3.91
C ILE A 258 -8.68 8.03 3.98
N THR A 259 -8.56 7.47 5.18
CA THR A 259 -7.90 6.18 5.43
C THR A 259 -8.91 5.24 6.07
N GLU A 260 -9.35 4.24 5.33
CA GLU A 260 -10.26 3.21 5.83
C GLU A 260 -9.49 1.96 6.23
N MET A 261 -9.79 1.40 7.39
CA MET A 261 -9.12 0.20 7.91
C MET A 261 -10.01 -1.02 7.71
N GLU A 262 -9.44 -2.06 7.13
CA GLU A 262 -10.04 -3.38 6.97
C GLU A 262 -9.10 -4.44 7.54
N SER A 263 -9.60 -5.63 7.88
CA SER A 263 -8.77 -6.75 8.33
C SER A 263 -9.04 -7.99 7.47
N ILE A 264 -8.00 -8.54 6.85
CA ILE A 264 -8.07 -9.67 5.92
C ILE A 264 -7.38 -10.90 6.52
N GLY A 265 -7.96 -12.08 6.36
CA GLY A 265 -7.40 -13.35 6.84
C GLY A 265 -8.36 -14.13 7.75
N SER A 266 -8.50 -15.43 7.51
CA SER A 266 -9.39 -16.31 8.28
C SER A 266 -8.75 -16.84 9.57
N VAL A 267 -7.45 -17.19 9.52
CA VAL A 267 -6.68 -17.74 10.66
C VAL A 267 -5.92 -16.63 11.38
N ALA A 268 -5.17 -15.83 10.62
CA ALA A 268 -4.42 -14.69 11.14
C ALA A 268 -4.84 -13.44 10.38
N LYS A 269 -5.48 -12.51 11.11
CA LYS A 269 -5.96 -11.25 10.54
C LYS A 269 -4.79 -10.28 10.37
N THR A 270 -4.63 -9.80 9.16
CA THR A 270 -3.69 -8.73 8.80
C THR A 270 -4.48 -7.46 8.52
N ASP A 271 -4.07 -6.35 9.11
CA ASP A 271 -4.68 -5.04 8.88
C ASP A 271 -4.27 -4.49 7.50
N VAL A 272 -5.25 -3.96 6.77
CA VAL A 272 -5.08 -3.33 5.47
C VAL A 272 -5.75 -1.96 5.50
N ALA A 273 -5.05 -0.90 5.11
CA ALA A 273 -5.66 0.42 4.93
C ALA A 273 -5.89 0.74 3.46
N ILE A 274 -7.06 1.29 3.17
CA ILE A 274 -7.41 1.88 1.89
C ILE A 274 -7.34 3.40 2.04
N MET A 275 -6.39 4.03 1.36
CA MET A 275 -6.20 5.47 1.38
C MET A 275 -6.59 6.09 0.04
N TYR A 276 -7.40 7.15 0.07
CA TYR A 276 -7.85 7.87 -1.12
C TYR A 276 -8.29 9.30 -0.76
N ILE A 277 -8.47 10.17 -1.77
CA ILE A 277 -8.91 11.56 -1.57
C ILE A 277 -10.39 11.67 -1.95
N ALA A 278 -11.24 12.00 -0.98
CA ALA A 278 -12.66 12.26 -1.21
C ALA A 278 -12.86 13.44 -2.16
N GLY A 279 -13.80 13.30 -3.10
CA GLY A 279 -14.09 14.30 -4.13
C GLY A 279 -13.15 14.29 -5.34
N LEU A 280 -11.94 13.71 -5.21
CA LEU A 280 -10.98 13.57 -6.31
C LEU A 280 -10.95 12.14 -6.87
N THR A 281 -10.78 11.14 -6.02
CA THR A 281 -10.75 9.73 -6.42
C THR A 281 -12.15 9.29 -6.87
N ASN A 282 -12.21 8.53 -7.96
CA ASN A 282 -13.47 7.97 -8.45
C ASN A 282 -14.10 7.04 -7.39
N SER A 283 -15.27 7.41 -6.86
CA SER A 283 -15.96 6.60 -5.84
C SER A 283 -16.31 5.17 -6.28
N ALA A 284 -16.49 4.93 -7.58
CA ALA A 284 -16.71 3.58 -8.12
C ALA A 284 -15.44 2.73 -8.02
N LEU A 285 -14.26 3.32 -8.21
CA LEU A 285 -12.97 2.64 -8.04
C LEU A 285 -12.78 2.21 -6.58
N VAL A 286 -13.02 3.11 -5.63
CA VAL A 286 -12.91 2.80 -4.19
C VAL A 286 -13.85 1.65 -3.80
N LYS A 287 -15.10 1.68 -4.30
CA LYS A 287 -16.07 0.60 -4.06
C LYS A 287 -15.63 -0.74 -4.65
N GLU A 288 -15.05 -0.73 -5.83
CA GLU A 288 -14.56 -1.96 -6.47
C GLU A 288 -13.35 -2.55 -5.72
N VAL A 289 -12.42 -1.70 -5.27
CA VAL A 289 -11.30 -2.13 -4.43
C VAL A 289 -11.81 -2.79 -3.15
N LYS A 290 -12.73 -2.14 -2.42
CA LYS A 290 -13.37 -2.72 -1.23
C LYS A 290 -14.05 -4.05 -1.51
N ARG A 291 -14.87 -4.10 -2.55
CA ARG A 291 -15.58 -5.32 -2.97
C ARG A 291 -14.62 -6.48 -3.22
N ARG A 292 -13.42 -6.21 -3.75
CA ARG A 292 -12.41 -7.25 -3.97
C ARG A 292 -11.69 -7.64 -2.68
N LEU A 293 -11.33 -6.69 -1.84
CA LEU A 293 -10.75 -6.97 -0.52
C LEU A 293 -11.67 -7.86 0.31
N ASP A 294 -12.99 -7.56 0.31
CA ASP A 294 -14.01 -8.37 1.00
C ASP A 294 -14.16 -9.79 0.42
N ALA A 295 -13.79 -9.98 -0.84
CA ALA A 295 -13.87 -11.27 -1.53
C ALA A 295 -12.58 -12.10 -1.39
N VAL A 296 -11.53 -11.56 -0.76
CA VAL A 296 -10.28 -12.30 -0.52
C VAL A 296 -10.51 -13.29 0.61
N ASP A 297 -10.51 -14.57 0.27
CA ASP A 297 -10.59 -15.69 1.22
C ASP A 297 -9.23 -16.39 1.29
N ILE A 298 -8.43 -16.03 2.29
CA ILE A 298 -7.10 -16.59 2.59
C ILE A 298 -6.92 -16.77 4.10
N ASP A 299 -6.08 -17.71 4.50
CA ASP A 299 -5.82 -17.98 5.91
C ASP A 299 -4.98 -16.89 6.57
N PHE A 300 -3.97 -16.39 5.87
CA PHE A 300 -3.04 -15.38 6.33
C PHE A 300 -2.51 -14.58 5.14
N LEU A 301 -2.50 -13.25 5.25
CA LEU A 301 -1.87 -12.37 4.27
C LEU A 301 -0.43 -12.09 4.69
N GLU A 302 0.53 -12.70 3.99
CA GLU A 302 1.96 -12.58 4.29
C GLU A 302 2.58 -11.29 3.73
N ASP A 303 2.28 -10.95 2.47
CA ASP A 303 2.95 -9.85 1.76
C ASP A 303 1.98 -9.07 0.86
N SER A 304 2.33 -7.81 0.58
CA SER A 304 1.59 -6.93 -0.34
C SER A 304 1.50 -7.50 -1.76
N GLY A 305 2.52 -8.21 -2.25
CA GLY A 305 2.50 -8.85 -3.57
C GLY A 305 1.49 -10.00 -3.68
N MET A 306 1.10 -10.63 -2.56
CA MET A 306 0.00 -11.60 -2.55
C MET A 306 -1.34 -10.89 -2.70
N LEU A 307 -1.53 -9.77 -1.99
CA LEU A 307 -2.74 -8.96 -2.09
C LEU A 307 -2.94 -8.41 -3.50
N GLU A 308 -1.85 -7.98 -4.14
CA GLU A 308 -1.85 -7.48 -5.52
C GLU A 308 -2.51 -8.49 -6.47
N GLN A 309 -2.14 -9.76 -6.41
CA GLN A 309 -2.67 -10.81 -7.28
C GLN A 309 -4.18 -11.02 -7.14
N PHE A 310 -4.73 -10.86 -5.93
CA PHE A 310 -6.18 -10.95 -5.70
C PHE A 310 -6.95 -9.74 -6.21
N LEU A 311 -6.27 -8.60 -6.31
CA LEU A 311 -6.86 -7.34 -6.74
C LEU A 311 -6.74 -7.10 -8.25
N GLU A 312 -5.94 -7.87 -8.98
CA GLU A 312 -5.77 -7.71 -10.42
C GLU A 312 -7.04 -8.01 -11.24
N ASP A 313 -7.37 -7.13 -12.19
CA ASP A 313 -8.47 -7.35 -13.16
C ASP A 313 -8.17 -8.51 -14.12
N ARG A 314 -6.90 -8.65 -14.50
CA ARG A 314 -6.45 -9.56 -15.56
C ARG A 314 -5.20 -10.32 -15.12
N PRO A 315 -5.35 -11.42 -14.36
CA PRO A 315 -4.21 -12.20 -13.87
C PRO A 315 -3.31 -12.81 -14.96
N LYS A 316 -3.79 -12.85 -16.22
CA LYS A 316 -3.02 -13.33 -17.38
C LYS A 316 -2.29 -12.22 -18.13
N SER A 317 -2.44 -10.96 -17.71
CA SER A 317 -1.72 -9.86 -18.34
C SER A 317 -0.26 -9.92 -17.94
N MET A 318 0.64 -9.72 -18.91
CA MET A 318 2.07 -9.58 -18.63
C MET A 318 2.42 -8.18 -18.10
N ILE A 319 1.48 -7.24 -18.17
CA ILE A 319 1.69 -5.86 -17.72
C ILE A 319 1.02 -5.71 -16.34
N PRO A 320 1.78 -5.29 -15.30
CA PRO A 320 1.22 -5.03 -13.98
C PRO A 320 0.10 -3.98 -14.05
N GLN A 321 -0.99 -4.24 -13.34
CA GLN A 321 -2.15 -3.35 -13.26
C GLN A 321 -2.15 -2.50 -11.98
N MET A 322 -1.21 -2.79 -11.08
CA MET A 322 -0.96 -2.09 -9.85
C MET A 322 0.55 -1.82 -9.77
N MET A 323 0.94 -0.95 -8.84
CA MET A 323 2.34 -0.62 -8.62
C MET A 323 2.63 -0.72 -7.14
N SER A 324 3.57 -1.58 -6.77
CA SER A 324 4.13 -1.57 -5.44
C SER A 324 5.28 -0.56 -5.37
N THR A 325 5.26 0.32 -4.37
CA THR A 325 6.29 1.34 -4.19
C THR A 325 6.66 1.49 -2.73
N GLU A 326 7.96 1.66 -2.48
CA GLU A 326 8.50 1.94 -1.15
C GLU A 326 8.53 3.45 -0.84
N ARG A 327 8.13 4.30 -1.80
CA ARG A 327 8.31 5.76 -1.74
C ARG A 327 7.03 6.51 -1.36
N PRO A 328 6.99 7.20 -0.20
CA PRO A 328 5.81 7.95 0.24
C PRO A 328 5.46 9.14 -0.66
N ASP A 329 6.45 9.79 -1.26
CA ASP A 329 6.22 10.90 -2.20
C ASP A 329 5.52 10.46 -3.48
N ARG A 330 5.84 9.26 -3.99
CA ARG A 330 5.22 8.70 -5.17
C ARG A 330 3.75 8.33 -4.90
N VAL A 331 3.47 7.74 -3.73
CA VAL A 331 2.08 7.49 -3.28
C VAL A 331 1.30 8.79 -3.16
N ALA A 332 1.88 9.82 -2.55
CA ALA A 332 1.24 11.13 -2.41
C ALA A 332 0.88 11.76 -3.77
N GLN A 333 1.78 11.67 -4.76
CA GLN A 333 1.51 12.13 -6.12
C GLN A 333 0.37 11.35 -6.77
N MET A 334 0.38 10.02 -6.70
CA MET A 334 -0.66 9.18 -7.31
C MET A 334 -2.03 9.38 -6.68
N LEU A 335 -2.10 9.57 -5.35
CA LEU A 335 -3.34 9.93 -4.66
C LEU A 335 -3.90 11.27 -5.17
N MET A 336 -3.03 12.26 -5.42
CA MET A 336 -3.40 13.54 -6.04
C MET A 336 -3.76 13.44 -7.53
N GLU A 337 -3.45 12.33 -8.18
CA GLU A 337 -3.94 12.01 -9.53
C GLU A 337 -5.27 11.22 -9.49
N GLY A 338 -5.82 10.97 -8.29
CA GLY A 338 -7.10 10.27 -8.10
C GLY A 338 -7.00 8.75 -8.04
N HIS A 339 -5.82 8.21 -7.73
CA HIS A 339 -5.60 6.78 -7.50
C HIS A 339 -6.01 6.38 -6.07
N VAL A 340 -5.99 5.07 -5.79
CA VAL A 340 -6.18 4.47 -4.46
C VAL A 340 -4.86 3.84 -4.04
N ALA A 341 -4.47 4.05 -2.78
CA ALA A 341 -3.30 3.42 -2.17
C ALA A 341 -3.74 2.40 -1.12
N LEU A 342 -3.06 1.26 -1.06
CA LEU A 342 -3.32 0.15 -0.16
C LEU A 342 -2.08 -0.14 0.67
N PHE A 343 -2.23 -0.02 1.98
CA PHE A 343 -1.18 -0.33 2.95
C PHE A 343 -1.48 -1.69 3.55
N VAL A 344 -0.48 -2.55 3.64
CA VAL A 344 -0.58 -3.85 4.31
C VAL A 344 0.23 -3.79 5.61
N GLY A 345 -0.30 -4.36 6.69
CA GLY A 345 0.38 -4.45 7.98
C GLY A 345 1.76 -5.09 7.85
N GLN A 346 2.76 -4.51 8.52
CA GLN A 346 4.14 -5.02 8.55
C GLN A 346 4.84 -5.07 7.17
N ASN A 347 4.43 -4.24 6.21
CA ASN A 347 5.02 -4.19 4.88
C ASN A 347 5.67 -2.83 4.56
N PRO A 348 6.91 -2.79 4.05
CA PRO A 348 7.58 -1.56 3.61
C PRO A 348 7.19 -1.12 2.19
N TYR A 349 6.23 -1.78 1.53
CA TYR A 349 5.69 -1.39 0.25
C TYR A 349 4.20 -1.06 0.33
N VAL A 350 3.78 -0.09 -0.48
CA VAL A 350 2.40 0.34 -0.63
C VAL A 350 1.97 0.11 -2.06
N ILE A 351 0.80 -0.52 -2.24
CA ILE A 351 0.25 -0.83 -3.56
C ILE A 351 -0.60 0.36 -4.01
N VAL A 352 -0.41 0.82 -5.24
CA VAL A 352 -1.19 1.90 -5.86
C VAL A 352 -1.96 1.38 -7.07
N ALA A 353 -3.25 1.71 -7.13
CA ALA A 353 -4.15 1.26 -8.20
C ALA A 353 -5.16 2.32 -8.66
N PRO A 354 -5.58 2.28 -9.94
CA PRO A 354 -5.04 1.45 -11.02
C PRO A 354 -3.75 2.05 -11.58
N THR A 355 -2.79 1.22 -11.96
CA THR A 355 -1.55 1.67 -12.63
C THR A 355 -1.61 1.34 -14.12
N THR A 356 -1.01 2.21 -14.94
CA THR A 356 -0.84 1.98 -16.38
C THR A 356 0.62 1.72 -16.75
N LEU A 357 0.86 1.14 -17.93
CA LEU A 357 2.22 0.99 -18.46
C LEU A 357 3.01 2.31 -18.47
N TRP A 358 2.31 3.43 -18.75
CA TRP A 358 2.92 4.76 -18.70
C TRP A 358 3.41 5.09 -17.29
N ALA A 359 2.60 4.88 -16.26
CA ALA A 359 3.01 5.12 -14.87
C ALA A 359 4.21 4.24 -14.45
N LEU A 360 4.31 3.00 -14.94
CA LEU A 360 5.44 2.10 -14.68
C LEU A 360 6.75 2.58 -15.33
N ILE A 361 6.68 3.18 -16.52
CA ILE A 361 7.86 3.71 -17.22
C ILE A 361 8.33 5.03 -16.60
N HIS A 362 7.43 5.79 -15.97
CA HIS A 362 7.79 7.06 -15.34
C HIS A 362 8.37 6.86 -13.95
N SER A 363 9.53 7.45 -13.69
CA SER A 363 10.09 7.52 -12.34
C SER A 363 9.54 8.73 -11.60
N GLY A 364 9.40 8.64 -10.27
CA GLY A 364 9.01 9.78 -9.43
C GLY A 364 10.01 10.93 -9.52
N GLU A 365 11.28 10.60 -9.81
CA GLU A 365 12.34 11.59 -10.02
C GLU A 365 12.13 12.46 -11.27
N ASP A 366 11.42 11.94 -12.28
CA ASP A 366 11.19 12.68 -13.52
C ASP A 366 10.38 13.98 -13.27
N SER A 367 9.60 14.03 -12.19
CA SER A 367 8.82 15.21 -11.76
C SER A 367 9.68 16.30 -11.10
N TYR A 368 10.88 15.96 -10.61
CA TYR A 368 11.79 16.91 -9.94
C TYR A 368 12.75 17.60 -10.90
N LEU A 369 12.87 17.08 -12.12
CA LEU A 369 13.70 17.66 -13.16
C LEU A 369 12.95 18.76 -13.91
N LYS A 370 13.71 19.73 -14.44
CA LYS A 370 13.13 20.71 -15.37
C LYS A 370 12.53 19.98 -16.56
N PHE A 371 11.37 20.46 -17.03
CA PHE A 371 10.62 19.91 -18.16
C PHE A 371 11.47 19.39 -19.34
N PRO A 372 12.45 20.15 -19.91
CA PRO A 372 13.23 19.65 -21.04
C PRO A 372 14.10 18.43 -20.68
N LEU A 373 14.70 18.41 -19.49
CA LEU A 373 15.55 17.31 -19.06
C LEU A 373 14.72 16.07 -18.67
N GLY A 374 13.62 16.28 -17.94
CA GLY A 374 12.69 15.20 -17.58
C GLY A 374 12.14 14.49 -18.82
N ASN A 375 11.70 15.24 -19.83
CA ASN A 375 11.23 14.66 -21.08
C ASN A 375 12.33 13.98 -21.89
N PHE A 376 13.55 14.52 -21.88
CA PHE A 376 14.68 13.88 -22.55
C PHE A 376 14.99 12.51 -21.92
N VAL A 377 15.02 12.41 -20.59
CA VAL A 377 15.22 11.13 -19.89
C VAL A 377 14.08 10.15 -20.17
N ARG A 378 12.83 10.62 -20.15
CA ARG A 378 11.66 9.81 -20.53
C ARG A 378 11.81 9.27 -21.96
N PHE A 379 12.24 10.11 -22.91
CA PHE A 379 12.46 9.72 -24.30
C PHE A 379 13.57 8.68 -24.46
N ILE A 380 14.70 8.84 -23.75
CA ILE A 380 15.76 7.82 -23.70
C ILE A 380 15.19 6.50 -23.20
N ARG A 381 14.37 6.52 -22.13
CA ARG A 381 13.75 5.31 -21.57
C ARG A 381 12.82 4.63 -22.58
N TRP A 382 12.06 5.40 -23.37
CA TRP A 382 11.26 4.87 -24.48
C TRP A 382 12.11 4.20 -25.55
N ILE A 383 13.18 4.85 -26.00
CA ILE A 383 14.11 4.24 -26.97
C ILE A 383 14.73 2.98 -26.38
N ALA A 384 15.15 2.99 -25.11
CA ALA A 384 15.76 1.84 -24.46
C ALA A 384 14.81 0.64 -24.40
N VAL A 385 13.53 0.85 -24.06
CA VAL A 385 12.51 -0.22 -24.07
C VAL A 385 12.32 -0.79 -25.49
N ILE A 386 12.23 0.08 -26.50
CA ILE A 386 12.10 -0.34 -27.90
C ILE A 386 13.33 -1.13 -28.34
N CYS A 387 14.54 -0.64 -28.03
CA CYS A 387 15.79 -1.32 -28.35
C CYS A 387 15.91 -2.66 -27.63
N ALA A 388 15.54 -2.75 -26.35
CA ALA A 388 15.61 -3.99 -25.59
C ALA A 388 14.73 -5.10 -26.19
N ILE A 389 13.54 -4.75 -26.70
CA ILE A 389 12.62 -5.71 -27.32
C ILE A 389 13.02 -6.02 -28.77
N LEU A 390 13.45 -5.01 -29.54
CA LEU A 390 13.69 -5.16 -30.97
C LEU A 390 15.10 -5.62 -31.32
N LEU A 391 16.15 -5.24 -30.58
CA LEU A 391 17.54 -5.57 -30.95
C LEU A 391 17.80 -7.07 -31.07
N PRO A 392 17.37 -7.94 -30.14
CA PRO A 392 17.56 -9.38 -30.29
C PRO A 392 16.84 -9.93 -31.53
N SER A 393 15.60 -9.46 -31.76
CA SER A 393 14.79 -9.84 -32.92
C SER A 393 15.42 -9.40 -34.25
N VAL A 394 15.92 -8.17 -34.31
CA VAL A 394 16.60 -7.61 -35.50
C VAL A 394 17.91 -8.33 -35.75
N TYR A 395 18.69 -8.64 -34.71
CA TYR A 395 19.93 -9.41 -34.84
C TYR A 395 19.66 -10.78 -35.48
N VAL A 396 18.65 -11.51 -35.00
CA VAL A 396 18.25 -12.80 -35.57
C VAL A 396 17.78 -12.65 -37.03
N ALA A 397 17.02 -11.59 -37.34
CA ALA A 397 16.47 -11.37 -38.67
C ALA A 397 17.56 -11.02 -39.70
N VAL A 398 18.50 -10.14 -39.35
CA VAL A 398 19.58 -9.72 -40.25
C VAL A 398 20.56 -10.87 -40.49
N THR A 399 20.97 -11.58 -39.44
CA THR A 399 21.96 -12.66 -39.57
C THR A 399 21.44 -13.89 -40.32
N ASN A 400 20.15 -14.21 -40.23
CA ASN A 400 19.58 -15.37 -40.93
C ASN A 400 19.00 -15.05 -42.32
N TYR A 401 18.40 -13.86 -42.51
CA TYR A 401 17.60 -13.58 -43.71
C TYR A 401 18.15 -12.45 -44.57
N HIS A 402 18.91 -11.51 -44.00
CA HIS A 402 19.36 -10.31 -44.72
C HIS A 402 20.84 -10.00 -44.45
N ALA A 403 21.71 -11.02 -44.57
CA ALA A 403 23.14 -10.88 -44.30
C ALA A 403 23.82 -9.84 -45.21
N GLU A 404 23.26 -9.60 -46.41
CA GLU A 404 23.72 -8.58 -47.36
C GLU A 404 23.62 -7.13 -46.84
N MET A 405 22.83 -6.89 -45.77
CA MET A 405 22.77 -5.57 -45.12
C MET A 405 24.00 -5.27 -44.27
N LEU A 406 24.81 -6.28 -43.94
CA LEU A 406 26.01 -6.13 -43.13
C LEU A 406 27.22 -5.85 -44.04
N PRO A 407 28.15 -4.96 -43.63
CA PRO A 407 29.43 -4.84 -44.29
C PRO A 407 30.13 -6.20 -44.35
N THR A 408 30.76 -6.51 -45.50
CA THR A 408 31.38 -7.82 -45.75
C THR A 408 32.34 -8.25 -44.64
N ASP A 409 33.13 -7.30 -44.11
CA ASP A 409 34.07 -7.56 -43.02
C ASP A 409 33.38 -8.06 -41.75
N LEU A 410 32.23 -7.47 -41.39
CA LEU A 410 31.44 -7.85 -40.21
C LEU A 410 30.75 -9.20 -40.43
N MET A 411 30.25 -9.45 -41.63
CA MET A 411 29.65 -10.74 -41.99
C MET A 411 30.67 -11.88 -41.90
N LEU A 412 31.89 -11.69 -42.41
CA LEU A 412 32.96 -12.66 -42.32
C LEU A 412 33.39 -12.92 -40.88
N ALA A 413 33.46 -11.87 -40.05
CA ALA A 413 33.75 -12.02 -38.62
C ALA A 413 32.66 -12.84 -37.89
N ILE A 414 31.38 -12.60 -38.18
CA ILE A 414 30.26 -13.36 -37.61
C ILE A 414 30.27 -14.81 -38.12
N ALA A 415 30.59 -15.04 -39.39
CA ALA A 415 30.69 -16.39 -39.94
C ALA A 415 31.81 -17.20 -39.30
N ALA A 416 32.98 -16.58 -39.10
CA ALA A 416 34.13 -17.21 -38.44
C ALA A 416 33.87 -17.52 -36.96
N SER A 417 33.16 -16.65 -36.22
CA SER A 417 32.79 -16.94 -34.83
C SER A 417 31.75 -18.06 -34.72
N ARG A 418 30.85 -18.18 -35.72
CA ARG A 418 29.83 -19.23 -35.79
C ARG A 418 30.36 -20.60 -36.16
N GLU A 419 31.48 -20.69 -36.88
CA GLU A 419 32.08 -21.99 -37.23
C GLU A 419 32.42 -22.83 -35.99
N GLN A 420 32.71 -22.17 -34.87
CA GLN A 420 33.07 -22.83 -33.61
C GLN A 420 31.86 -23.23 -32.76
N VAL A 421 30.65 -22.78 -33.09
CA VAL A 421 29.44 -22.95 -32.27
C VAL A 421 28.37 -23.74 -33.04
N PRO A 422 27.97 -24.94 -32.58
CA PRO A 422 27.07 -25.82 -33.34
C PRO A 422 25.58 -25.45 -33.25
N PHE A 423 25.23 -24.29 -32.67
CA PHE A 423 23.84 -23.91 -32.40
C PHE A 423 23.28 -22.91 -33.42
N PRO A 424 21.99 -23.00 -33.79
CA PRO A 424 21.32 -21.97 -34.58
C PRO A 424 21.31 -20.62 -33.86
N VAL A 425 21.33 -19.51 -34.63
CA VAL A 425 21.31 -18.13 -34.10
C VAL A 425 20.23 -17.93 -33.04
N ILE A 426 19.02 -18.46 -33.28
CA ILE A 426 17.88 -18.29 -32.37
C ILE A 426 18.19 -18.91 -31.00
N LEU A 427 18.74 -20.12 -30.99
CA LEU A 427 19.06 -20.82 -29.74
C LEU A 427 20.22 -20.14 -29.00
N GLU A 428 21.21 -19.65 -29.74
CA GLU A 428 22.32 -18.87 -29.18
C GLU A 428 21.82 -17.61 -28.47
N VAL A 429 20.96 -16.82 -29.12
CA VAL A 429 20.40 -15.58 -28.53
C VAL A 429 19.54 -15.89 -27.31
N LEU A 430 18.69 -16.92 -27.37
CA LEU A 430 17.89 -17.34 -26.22
C LEU A 430 18.75 -17.80 -25.04
N LEU A 431 19.83 -18.55 -25.29
CA LEU A 431 20.77 -18.95 -24.24
C LEU A 431 21.54 -17.76 -23.67
N MET A 432 21.88 -16.78 -24.50
CA MET A 432 22.52 -15.53 -24.06
C MET A 432 21.57 -14.69 -23.20
N GLU A 433 20.32 -14.47 -23.62
CA GLU A 433 19.30 -13.77 -22.83
C GLU A 433 19.03 -14.49 -21.50
N PHE A 434 18.88 -15.81 -21.52
CA PHE A 434 18.72 -16.61 -20.32
C PHE A 434 19.93 -16.47 -19.37
N SER A 435 21.16 -16.47 -19.91
CA SER A 435 22.37 -16.28 -19.13
C SER A 435 22.45 -14.87 -18.51
N LEU A 436 22.03 -13.84 -19.24
CA LEU A 436 21.96 -12.47 -18.73
C LEU A 436 20.94 -12.34 -17.58
N GLU A 437 19.78 -12.97 -17.70
CA GLU A 437 18.79 -13.00 -16.61
C GLU A 437 19.29 -13.80 -15.40
N LEU A 438 20.01 -14.91 -15.60
CA LEU A 438 20.66 -15.63 -14.50
C LEU A 438 21.70 -14.75 -13.77
N ILE A 439 22.53 -14.02 -14.51
CA ILE A 439 23.51 -13.09 -13.93
C ILE A 439 22.80 -11.96 -13.19
N ARG A 440 21.70 -11.43 -13.74
CA ARG A 440 20.90 -10.37 -13.12
C ARG A 440 20.24 -10.84 -11.81
N GLU A 441 19.60 -12.01 -11.81
CA GLU A 441 18.98 -12.61 -10.63
C GLU A 441 20.02 -12.95 -9.55
N ALA A 442 21.20 -13.43 -9.96
CA ALA A 442 22.31 -13.59 -9.04
C ALA A 442 22.78 -12.25 -8.46
N GLY A 443 22.87 -11.21 -9.31
CA GLY A 443 23.29 -9.86 -8.94
C GLY A 443 22.39 -9.21 -7.88
N ILE A 444 21.06 -9.33 -8.00
CA ILE A 444 20.13 -8.73 -7.03
C ILE A 444 20.17 -9.41 -5.66
N ARG A 445 20.58 -10.68 -5.59
CA ARG A 445 20.69 -11.45 -4.34
C ARG A 445 22.07 -11.36 -3.69
N ILE A 446 23.05 -10.78 -4.38
CA ILE A 446 24.38 -10.53 -3.82
C ILE A 446 24.33 -9.21 -3.03
N PRO A 447 24.72 -9.21 -1.74
CA PRO A 447 24.78 -7.97 -0.96
C PRO A 447 25.62 -6.91 -1.65
N SER A 448 25.13 -5.66 -1.66
CA SER A 448 25.74 -4.50 -2.33
C SER A 448 27.21 -4.24 -1.98
N VAL A 449 27.69 -4.80 -0.87
CA VAL A 449 29.09 -4.76 -0.40
C VAL A 449 30.07 -5.50 -1.32
N ILE A 450 29.61 -6.47 -2.11
CA ILE A 450 30.45 -7.30 -3.02
C ILE A 450 30.30 -6.85 -4.49
N GLY A 451 29.31 -6.00 -4.81
CA GLY A 451 29.08 -5.47 -6.16
C GLY A 451 30.29 -4.79 -6.82
N PRO A 452 31.04 -3.91 -6.11
CA PRO A 452 32.27 -3.32 -6.62
C PRO A 452 33.37 -4.36 -6.91
N THR A 453 33.33 -5.52 -6.26
CA THR A 453 34.35 -6.56 -6.37
C THR A 453 34.25 -7.33 -7.69
N ILE A 454 33.04 -7.52 -8.25
CA ILE A 454 32.86 -8.16 -9.56
C ILE A 454 33.46 -7.30 -10.69
N GLY A 455 33.27 -5.98 -10.65
CA GLY A 455 33.92 -5.05 -11.59
C GLY A 455 35.45 -5.09 -11.51
N MET A 456 36.01 -5.30 -10.30
CA MET A 456 37.46 -5.47 -10.13
C MET A 456 37.97 -6.84 -10.61
N VAL A 457 37.17 -7.90 -10.50
CA VAL A 457 37.54 -9.23 -11.00
C VAL A 457 37.54 -9.25 -12.53
N ASP A 458 36.59 -8.59 -13.18
CA ASP A 458 36.55 -8.46 -14.65
C ASP A 458 37.78 -7.72 -15.20
N THR A 459 38.22 -6.65 -14.52
CA THR A 459 39.49 -5.95 -14.86
C THR A 459 40.76 -6.77 -14.60
N ARG A 460 40.70 -7.83 -13.77
CA ARG A 460 41.83 -8.74 -13.55
C ARG A 460 41.83 -9.93 -14.50
N ILE A 461 40.67 -10.37 -15.00
CA ILE A 461 40.57 -11.45 -15.99
C ILE A 461 41.05 -10.98 -17.36
N ASN A 462 40.80 -9.72 -17.74
CA ASN A 462 41.29 -9.15 -19.00
C ASN A 462 42.77 -8.71 -18.98
N ARG A 463 43.56 -9.20 -18.00
CA ARG A 463 44.97 -8.84 -17.81
C ARG A 463 45.93 -10.04 -17.87
N ASN A 464 45.45 -11.22 -18.23
CA ASN A 464 46.26 -12.42 -18.45
C ASN A 464 46.04 -13.02 -19.83
#